data_AF-A0A2D4KNM8-F1
#
_entry.id   AF-A0A2D4KNM8-F1
#
_cell.length_a   1.000
_cell.length_b   1.000
_cell.length_c   1.000
_cell.angle_alpha   90.00
_cell.angle_beta   90.00
_cell.angle_gamma   90.00
#
_symmetry.space_group_name_H-M   'P 1'
#
loop_
_entity.id
_entity.type
_entity.pdbx_description
1 polymer ?
#
loop_
_entity_poly.entity_id
_entity_poly.type
_entity_poly.pdbx_seq_one_letter_code
_entity_poly.pdbx_strand_id
1 'polypeptide(L)'
;QLHRVLLAIHHFEKAVTLDPNFLDAYINLGNVLKEARIFDRAVAAYLRALSLSPNHAVVHGNLACVYYEQGLIDLAIDTYKRAIELQPHFPDAYCNLANALKEKG
;
A
#
# COMPACT_ATOMS: atom_id res chain seq x y z
N GLN A 1 -7.89 19.98 6.78
CA GLN A 1 -7.20 18.70 6.52
C GLN A 1 -7.66 18.09 5.19
N LEU A 2 -8.97 17.90 4.94
CA LEU A 2 -9.49 17.31 3.69
C LEU A 2 -9.03 17.99 2.38
N HIS A 3 -9.00 19.33 2.34
CA HIS A 3 -8.56 20.06 1.14
C HIS A 3 -7.10 19.76 0.73
N ARG A 4 -6.21 19.55 1.70
CA ARG A 4 -4.79 19.23 1.42
C ARG A 4 -4.64 17.80 0.87
N VAL A 5 -5.44 16.85 1.38
CA VAL A 5 -5.46 15.46 0.90
C VAL A 5 -5.91 15.39 -0.56
N LEU A 6 -6.98 16.10 -0.91
CA LEU A 6 -7.48 16.15 -2.29
C LEU A 6 -6.47 16.79 -3.26
N LEU A 7 -5.81 17.88 -2.84
CA LEU A 7 -4.75 18.50 -3.64
C LEU A 7 -3.55 17.56 -3.85
N ALA A 8 -3.14 16.85 -2.80
CA ALA A 8 -2.06 15.87 -2.90
C ALA A 8 -2.41 14.74 -3.88
N ILE A 9 -3.61 14.18 -3.80
CA ILE A 9 -4.11 13.19 -4.76
C ILE A 9 -4.04 13.74 -6.19
N HIS A 10 -4.56 14.96 -6.42
CA HIS A 10 -4.56 15.59 -7.73
C HIS A 10 -3.14 15.72 -8.32
N HIS A 11 -2.17 16.18 -7.52
CA HIS A 11 -0.79 16.34 -7.99
C HIS A 11 -0.09 15.00 -8.25
N PHE A 12 -0.33 13.98 -7.43
CA PHE A 12 0.21 12.64 -7.71
C PHE A 12 -0.43 11.99 -8.94
N GLU A 13 -1.74 12.16 -9.15
CA GLU A 13 -2.42 11.73 -10.39
C GLU A 13 -1.85 12.41 -11.63
N LYS A 14 -1.58 13.72 -11.53
CA LYS A 14 -0.93 14.46 -12.60
C LYS A 14 0.47 13.93 -12.88
N ALA A 15 1.25 13.61 -11.84
CA ALA A 15 2.58 13.04 -11.99
C ALA A 15 2.57 11.69 -12.72
N VAL A 16 1.69 10.76 -12.32
CA VAL A 16 1.60 9.44 -12.98
C VAL A 16 1.00 9.52 -14.39
N THR A 17 0.25 10.57 -14.71
CA THR A 17 -0.23 10.85 -16.07
C THR A 17 0.89 11.36 -16.97
N LEU A 18 1.79 12.20 -16.42
CA LEU A 18 2.94 12.74 -17.15
C LEU A 18 4.04 11.68 -17.33
N ASP A 19 4.25 10.83 -16.33
CA ASP A 19 5.18 9.70 -16.39
C ASP A 19 4.52 8.43 -15.80
N PRO A 20 4.00 7.53 -16.65
CA PRO A 20 3.39 6.26 -16.22
C PRO A 20 4.34 5.24 -15.59
N ASN A 21 5.64 5.52 -15.57
CA ASN A 21 6.67 4.68 -14.93
C ASN A 21 7.25 5.33 -13.67
N PHE A 22 6.68 6.44 -13.20
CA PHE A 22 7.16 7.13 -12.01
C PHE A 22 6.75 6.39 -10.73
N LEU A 23 7.61 5.46 -10.31
CA LEU A 23 7.39 4.59 -9.14
C LEU A 23 6.99 5.36 -7.87
N ASP A 24 7.77 6.37 -7.49
CA ASP A 24 7.53 7.13 -6.25
C ASP A 24 6.19 7.85 -6.26
N ALA A 25 5.71 8.30 -7.43
CA ALA A 25 4.41 8.94 -7.55
C ALA A 25 3.28 7.94 -7.27
N TYR A 26 3.38 6.68 -7.73
CA TYR A 26 2.40 5.65 -7.40
C TYR A 26 2.43 5.24 -5.93
N ILE A 27 3.62 5.14 -5.31
CA ILE A 27 3.75 4.85 -3.88
C ILE A 27 3.07 5.94 -3.06
N ASN A 28 3.38 7.20 -3.35
CA ASN A 28 2.81 8.33 -2.61
C ASN A 28 1.31 8.52 -2.90
N LEU A 29 0.85 8.26 -4.12
CA LEU A 29 -0.57 8.22 -4.46
C LEU A 29 -1.30 7.16 -3.63
N GLY A 30 -0.74 5.95 -3.53
CA GLY A 30 -1.29 4.88 -2.70
C GLY A 30 -1.34 5.26 -1.22
N ASN A 31 -0.30 5.91 -0.70
CA ASN A 31 -0.25 6.36 0.71
C ASN A 31 -1.35 7.37 1.02
N VAL A 32 -1.50 8.42 0.20
CA VAL A 32 -2.51 9.45 0.43
C VAL A 32 -3.93 8.92 0.24
N LEU A 33 -4.13 7.98 -0.71
CA LEU A 33 -5.43 7.33 -0.91
C LEU A 33 -5.79 6.40 0.26
N LYS A 34 -4.81 5.69 0.83
CA LYS A 34 -4.97 4.90 2.06
C LYS A 34 -5.38 5.79 3.22
N GLU A 35 -4.69 6.91 3.45
CA GLU A 35 -5.04 7.89 4.49
C GLU A 35 -6.44 8.47 4.30
N ALA A 36 -6.86 8.69 3.05
CA ALA A 36 -8.20 9.13 2.70
C ALA A 36 -9.27 8.03 2.80
N ARG A 37 -8.89 6.79 3.15
CA ARG A 37 -9.73 5.57 3.14
C ARG A 37 -10.38 5.28 1.78
N ILE A 38 -9.75 5.71 0.68
CA ILE A 38 -10.18 5.41 -0.70
C ILE A 38 -9.44 4.14 -1.15
N PHE A 39 -9.79 3.01 -0.52
CA PHE A 39 -8.99 1.79 -0.54
C PHE A 39 -8.82 1.17 -1.92
N ASP A 40 -9.87 1.11 -2.74
CA ASP A 40 -9.78 0.50 -4.08
C ASP A 40 -8.75 1.20 -4.97
N ARG A 41 -8.68 2.53 -4.87
CA ARG A 41 -7.70 3.33 -5.61
C ARG A 41 -6.29 3.20 -5.00
N ALA A 42 -6.19 3.06 -3.68
CA ALA A 42 -4.92 2.81 -3.01
C ALA A 42 -4.32 1.47 -3.46
N VAL A 43 -5.14 0.41 -3.51
CA VAL A 43 -4.75 -0.91 -4.05
C VAL A 43 -4.25 -0.77 -5.48
N ALA A 44 -5.02 -0.11 -6.36
CA ALA A 44 -4.62 0.08 -7.75
C ALA A 44 -3.26 0.81 -7.89
N ALA A 45 -3.03 1.85 -7.08
CA ALA A 45 -1.77 2.59 -7.09
C ALA A 45 -0.60 1.73 -6.59
N TYR A 46 -0.76 0.97 -5.50
CA TYR A 46 0.29 0.08 -5.01
C TYR A 46 0.57 -1.09 -5.96
N LEU A 47 -0.46 -1.69 -6.56
CA LEU A 47 -0.26 -2.74 -7.57
C LEU A 47 0.49 -2.20 -8.79
N ARG A 48 0.22 -0.96 -9.19
CA ARG A 48 0.98 -0.31 -10.26
C ARG A 48 2.43 -0.05 -9.85
N ALA A 49 2.69 0.41 -8.63
CA ALA A 49 4.05 0.52 -8.09
C ALA A 49 4.76 -0.84 -8.06
N LEU A 50 4.09 -1.92 -7.64
CA LEU A 50 4.64 -3.28 -7.65
C LEU A 50 4.85 -3.84 -9.06
N SER A 51 4.08 -3.42 -10.06
CA SER A 51 4.35 -3.80 -11.46
C SER A 51 5.66 -3.20 -11.98
N LEU A 52 6.06 -2.04 -11.45
CA LEU A 52 7.33 -1.36 -11.77
C LEU A 52 8.49 -1.87 -10.91
N SER A 53 8.22 -2.21 -9.64
CA SER A 53 9.20 -2.75 -8.70
C SER A 53 8.59 -3.90 -7.87
N PRO A 54 8.60 -5.15 -8.39
CA PRO A 54 7.89 -6.27 -7.79
C PRO A 54 8.37 -6.68 -6.39
N ASN A 55 9.64 -6.36 -6.08
CA ASN A 55 10.31 -6.74 -4.84
C ASN A 55 10.38 -5.60 -3.81
N HIS A 56 9.53 -4.58 -3.94
CA HIS A 56 9.51 -3.46 -3.01
C HIS A 56 8.77 -3.81 -1.71
N ALA A 57 9.51 -4.26 -0.69
CA ALA A 57 8.97 -4.73 0.60
C ALA A 57 7.98 -3.75 1.26
N VAL A 58 8.33 -2.46 1.32
CA VAL A 58 7.46 -1.41 1.92
C VAL A 58 6.12 -1.28 1.20
N VAL A 59 6.08 -1.44 -0.12
CA VAL A 59 4.83 -1.34 -0.89
C VAL A 59 3.95 -2.56 -0.64
N HIS A 60 4.53 -3.76 -0.55
CA HIS A 60 3.80 -4.95 -0.08
C HIS A 60 3.22 -4.73 1.33
N GLY A 61 4.01 -4.21 2.27
CA GLY A 61 3.52 -3.90 3.62
C GLY A 61 2.36 -2.91 3.63
N ASN A 62 2.44 -1.84 2.83
CA ASN A 62 1.37 -0.85 2.71
C ASN A 62 0.11 -1.41 2.03
N LEU A 63 0.26 -2.24 0.99
CA LEU A 63 -0.84 -2.92 0.33
C LEU A 63 -1.55 -3.88 1.29
N ALA A 64 -0.78 -4.65 2.08
CA ALA A 64 -1.30 -5.53 3.10
C ALA A 64 -2.12 -4.76 4.16
N CYS A 65 -1.66 -3.57 4.58
CA CYS A 65 -2.46 -2.69 5.46
C CYS A 65 -3.80 -2.29 4.84
N VAL A 66 -3.85 -2.04 3.53
CA VAL A 66 -5.12 -1.72 2.87
C VAL A 66 -6.04 -2.93 2.84
N TYR A 67 -5.53 -4.12 2.52
CA TYR A 67 -6.34 -5.35 2.57
C TYR A 67 -6.86 -5.64 3.97
N TYR A 68 -6.04 -5.43 5.00
CA TYR A 68 -6.45 -5.57 6.40
C TYR A 68 -7.61 -4.63 6.73
N GLU A 69 -7.50 -3.34 6.39
CA GLU A 69 -8.57 -2.34 6.61
C GLU A 69 -9.85 -2.63 5.82
N GLN A 70 -9.77 -3.35 4.70
CA GLN A 70 -10.92 -3.81 3.91
C GLN A 70 -11.53 -5.11 4.44
N GLY A 71 -10.98 -5.71 5.51
CA GLY A 71 -11.41 -7.02 6.04
C GLY A 71 -10.99 -8.20 5.16
N LEU A 72 -10.11 -7.98 4.18
CA LEU A 72 -9.54 -9.01 3.31
C LEU A 72 -8.35 -9.68 4.02
N ILE A 73 -8.63 -10.29 5.17
CA ILE A 73 -7.61 -10.72 6.14
C ILE A 73 -6.64 -11.75 5.56
N ASP A 74 -7.12 -12.70 4.75
CA ASP A 74 -6.27 -13.69 4.09
C ASP A 74 -5.25 -13.04 3.14
N LEU A 75 -5.70 -12.10 2.31
CA LEU A 75 -4.84 -11.35 1.40
C LEU A 75 -3.83 -10.49 2.16
N ALA A 76 -4.25 -9.88 3.28
CA ALA A 76 -3.35 -9.11 4.14
C ALA A 76 -2.23 -9.99 4.70
N ILE A 77 -2.56 -11.17 5.24
CA ILE A 77 -1.57 -12.13 5.79
C ILE A 77 -0.54 -12.51 4.74
N ASP A 78 -0.98 -12.93 3.55
CA ASP A 78 -0.06 -13.38 2.49
C ASP A 78 0.82 -12.22 2.00
N THR A 79 0.26 -11.02 1.89
CA THR A 79 1.00 -9.84 1.45
C THR A 79 1.99 -9.36 2.51
N TYR A 80 1.67 -9.43 3.81
CA TYR A 80 2.63 -9.13 4.89
C TYR A 80 3.78 -10.14 4.91
N LYS A 81 3.50 -11.44 4.74
CA LYS A 81 4.55 -12.46 4.62
C LYS A 81 5.49 -12.12 3.46
N ARG A 82 4.96 -11.71 2.32
CA ARG A 82 5.78 -11.30 1.17
C ARG A 82 6.67 -10.10 1.50
N ALA A 83 6.16 -9.10 2.22
CA ALA A 83 6.97 -7.97 2.67
C ALA A 83 8.13 -8.41 3.58
N ILE A 84 7.88 -9.35 4.50
CA ILE A 84 8.87 -9.90 5.43
C ILE A 84 9.91 -10.75 4.71
N GLU A 85 9.50 -11.58 3.74
CA GLU A 85 10.43 -12.35 2.89
C GLU A 85 11.42 -11.44 2.16
N LEU A 86 10.92 -10.33 1.62
CA LEU A 86 11.72 -9.35 0.90
C LEU A 86 12.62 -8.51 1.83
N GLN A 87 12.13 -8.22 3.05
CA GLN A 87 12.87 -7.48 4.07
C GLN A 87 12.63 -8.10 5.45
N PRO A 88 13.51 -9.03 5.90
CA PRO A 88 13.38 -9.67 7.21
C PRO A 88 13.54 -8.71 8.40
N HIS A 89 14.14 -7.53 8.19
CA HIS A 89 14.27 -6.49 9.19
C HIS A 89 13.17 -5.41 9.01
N PHE A 90 11.91 -5.84 9.15
CA PHE A 90 10.73 -4.97 8.98
C PHE A 90 9.74 -5.13 10.15
N PRO A 91 10.00 -4.51 11.32
CA PRO A 91 9.22 -4.70 12.54
C PRO A 91 7.72 -4.44 12.37
N ASP A 92 7.35 -3.38 11.66
CA ASP A 92 5.95 -3.02 11.43
C ASP A 92 5.18 -4.12 10.69
N ALA A 93 5.82 -4.80 9.73
CA ALA A 93 5.20 -5.91 9.00
C ALA A 93 4.94 -7.12 9.90
N TYR A 94 5.86 -7.42 10.84
CA TYR A 94 5.65 -8.49 11.83
C TYR A 94 4.51 -8.15 12.79
N CYS A 95 4.46 -6.92 13.31
CA CYS A 95 3.38 -6.47 14.19
C CYS A 95 2.02 -6.56 13.49
N ASN A 96 1.94 -6.08 12.24
CA ASN A 96 0.68 -6.11 11.50
C ASN A 96 0.27 -7.53 11.08
N LEU A 97 1.23 -8.40 10.72
CA LEU A 97 0.96 -9.82 10.47
C LEU A 97 0.39 -10.50 11.71
N ALA A 98 0.94 -10.24 12.89
CA ALA A 98 0.43 -10.79 14.14
C ALA A 98 -1.02 -10.32 14.42
N ASN A 99 -1.34 -9.06 14.16
CA ASN A 99 -2.71 -8.55 14.26
C ASN A 99 -3.66 -9.25 13.29
N ALA A 100 -3.26 -9.41 12.03
CA ALA A 100 -4.06 -10.09 11.01
C ALA A 100 -4.30 -11.57 11.36
N LEU A 101 -3.29 -12.27 11.89
CA LEU A 101 -3.44 -13.66 12.35
C LEU A 101 -4.37 -13.78 13.56
N LYS A 102 -4.31 -12.83 14.50
CA LYS A 102 -5.21 -12.77 15.65
C LYS A 102 -6.66 -12.54 15.23
N GLU A 103 -6.91 -11.72 14.21
CA GLU A 103 -8.25 -11.45 13.71
C GLU A 103 -8.88 -12.62 12.94
N LYS A 104 -8.04 -13.44 12.30
CA LYS A 104 -8.48 -14.65 11.59
C LYS A 104 -8.90 -15.78 12.53
N GLY A 105 -8.35 -15.83 13.74
CA GLY A 105 -8.61 -16.87 14.75
C GLY A 105 -9.79 -16.54 15.65
#